data_AF-A0A0A6CXQ8-F1
#
_entry.id   AF-A0A0A6CXQ8-F1
#
_cell.length_a   1.000
_cell.length_b   1.000
_cell.length_c   1.000
_cell.angle_alpha   90.00
_cell.angle_beta   90.00
_cell.angle_gamma   90.00
#
_symmetry.space_group_name_H-M   'P 1'
#
loop_
_entity.id
_entity.type
_entity.pdbx_description
1 polymer ?
#
loop_
_entity_poly.entity_id
_entity_poly.type
_entity_poly.pdbx_seq_one_letter_code
_entity_poly.pdbx_strand_id
1 'polypeptide(L)'
;MGTFPDVLPKTREDILPAIALAISAGISEELFFRLFLPLLIALVSGSALAGTIIATLCFGGVHRYQGWRGVVATTLSGVALSMLYGLTNSVWMAIAFHIAIDINALVVRPMARGAWRA
;
A
#
# COMPACT_ATOMS: atom_id res chain seq x y z
N MET A 1 -13.52 5.31 -16.64
CA MET A 1 -12.78 4.85 -15.44
C MET A 1 -13.47 3.59 -14.95
N GLY A 2 -12.75 2.46 -14.88
CA GLY A 2 -13.31 1.21 -14.36
C GLY A 2 -13.70 1.34 -12.88
N THR A 3 -14.68 0.56 -12.45
CA THR A 3 -15.00 0.42 -11.03
C THR A 3 -13.89 -0.36 -10.34
N PHE A 4 -13.68 -0.22 -9.02
CA PHE A 4 -12.66 -1.00 -8.29
C PHE A 4 -12.68 -2.53 -8.58
N PRO A 5 -13.83 -3.19 -8.75
CA PRO A 5 -13.90 -4.58 -9.21
C PRO A 5 -13.27 -4.87 -10.58
N ASP A 6 -13.14 -3.86 -11.44
CA ASP A 6 -12.66 -4.02 -12.81
C ASP A 6 -11.13 -4.14 -12.91
N VAL A 7 -10.40 -3.65 -11.91
CA VAL A 7 -8.94 -3.68 -11.85
C VAL A 7 -8.37 -4.85 -11.02
N LEU A 8 -9.23 -5.66 -10.41
CA LEU A 8 -8.78 -6.86 -9.69
C LEU A 8 -8.45 -7.99 -10.67
N PRO A 9 -7.43 -8.84 -10.37
CA PRO A 9 -7.13 -10.03 -11.17
C PRO A 9 -8.33 -10.97 -11.28
N LYS A 10 -8.72 -11.30 -12.51
CA LYS A 10 -9.89 -12.14 -12.83
C LYS A 10 -9.48 -13.48 -13.44
N THR A 11 -8.34 -13.55 -14.12
CA THR A 11 -7.86 -14.77 -14.78
C THR A 11 -6.46 -15.16 -14.30
N ARG A 12 -5.98 -16.34 -14.75
CA ARG A 12 -4.60 -16.78 -14.48
C ARG A 12 -3.55 -15.92 -15.17
N GLU A 13 -3.92 -15.27 -16.27
CA GLU A 13 -3.03 -14.39 -17.03
C GLU A 13 -2.71 -13.11 -16.24
N ASP A 14 -3.60 -12.71 -15.33
CA ASP A 14 -3.43 -11.53 -14.48
C ASP A 14 -2.44 -11.72 -13.32
N ILE A 15 -1.98 -12.95 -13.06
CA ILE A 15 -1.12 -13.27 -11.89
C ILE A 15 0.23 -12.55 -11.97
N LEU A 16 0.93 -12.66 -13.10
CA LEU A 16 2.24 -12.03 -13.27
C LEU A 16 2.14 -10.50 -13.24
N PRO A 17 1.19 -9.86 -13.96
CA PRO A 17 0.93 -8.43 -13.82
C PRO A 17 0.63 -8.01 -12.37
N ALA A 18 -0.17 -8.79 -11.63
CA ALA A 18 -0.50 -8.51 -10.24
C ALA A 18 0.71 -8.56 -9.31
N ILE A 19 1.60 -9.53 -9.49
CA ILE A 19 2.85 -9.62 -8.72
C ILE A 19 3.77 -8.44 -9.06
N ALA A 20 3.92 -8.12 -10.35
CA ALA A 20 4.74 -6.98 -10.78
C ALA A 20 4.20 -5.65 -10.22
N LEU A 21 2.88 -5.48 -10.22
CA LEU A 21 2.21 -4.33 -9.62
C LEU A 21 2.48 -4.27 -8.11
N ALA A 22 2.30 -5.37 -7.37
CA ALA A 22 2.55 -5.43 -5.93
C ALA A 22 4.00 -5.05 -5.58
N ILE A 23 4.98 -5.53 -6.35
CA ILE A 23 6.40 -5.19 -6.15
C ILE A 23 6.64 -3.70 -6.44
N SER A 24 6.16 -3.21 -7.58
CA SER A 24 6.33 -1.82 -7.98
C SER A 24 5.67 -0.85 -7.00
N ALA A 25 4.43 -1.12 -6.60
CA ALA A 25 3.68 -0.33 -5.62
C ALA A 25 4.38 -0.37 -4.25
N GLY A 26 4.67 -1.57 -3.72
CA GLY A 26 5.34 -1.71 -2.44
C GLY A 26 6.70 -1.00 -2.35
N ILE A 27 7.48 -0.94 -3.43
CA ILE A 27 8.72 -0.15 -3.45
C ILE A 27 8.41 1.35 -3.54
N SER A 28 7.65 1.77 -4.55
CA SER A 28 7.45 3.19 -4.84
C SER A 28 6.65 3.92 -3.76
N GLU A 29 5.60 3.29 -3.25
CA GLU A 29 4.75 3.87 -2.22
C GLU A 29 5.47 3.98 -0.88
N GLU A 30 6.27 2.97 -0.47
CA GLU A 30 7.03 3.08 0.78
C GLU A 30 8.13 4.15 0.69
N LEU A 31 8.87 4.22 -0.42
CA LEU A 31 9.86 5.29 -0.60
C LEU A 31 9.21 6.69 -0.57
N PHE A 32 8.01 6.83 -1.14
CA PHE A 32 7.31 8.10 -1.15
C PHE A 32 6.69 8.46 0.20
N PHE A 33 5.90 7.56 0.77
CA PHE A 33 5.08 7.84 1.96
C PHE A 33 5.81 7.62 3.28
N ARG A 34 6.95 6.90 3.32
CA ARG A 34 7.73 6.68 4.57
C ARG A 34 9.04 7.44 4.60
N LEU A 35 9.56 7.87 3.45
CA LEU A 35 10.77 8.68 3.39
C LEU A 35 10.47 10.08 2.85
N PHE A 36 10.16 10.21 1.57
CA PHE A 36 10.17 11.50 0.88
C PHE A 36 9.14 12.50 1.44
N LEU A 37 7.85 12.13 1.45
CA LEU A 37 6.78 13.02 1.88
C LEU A 37 6.85 13.37 3.38
N PRO A 38 7.04 12.42 4.31
CA PRO A 38 7.22 12.75 5.73
C PRO A 38 8.40 13.69 5.97
N LEU A 39 9.54 13.46 5.28
CA LEU A 39 10.73 14.30 5.40
C LEU A 39 10.47 15.72 4.92
N LEU A 40 9.84 15.88 3.75
CA LEU A 40 9.49 17.21 3.24
C LEU A 40 8.58 17.98 4.19
N ILE A 41 7.56 17.31 4.74
CA ILE A 41 6.66 17.95 5.70
C ILE A 41 7.40 18.28 6.99
N ALA A 42 8.28 17.41 7.47
CA ALA A 42 9.09 17.67 8.65
C ALA A 42 10.03 18.87 8.45
N LEU A 43 10.62 19.04 7.25
CA LEU A 43 11.47 20.18 6.92
C LEU A 43 10.70 21.51 6.95
N VAL A 44 9.43 21.52 6.54
CA VAL A 44 8.59 22.73 6.54
C VAL A 44 7.95 23.00 7.90
N SER A 45 7.50 21.96 8.60
CA SER A 45 6.75 22.07 9.85
C SER A 45 7.60 22.01 11.13
N GLY A 46 8.86 21.54 11.03
CA GLY A 46 9.70 21.22 12.17
C GLY A 46 9.28 19.97 12.96
N SER A 47 8.28 19.21 12.49
CA SER A 47 7.72 18.07 13.23
C SER A 47 7.73 16.79 12.39
N ALA A 48 8.59 15.85 12.76
CA ALA A 48 8.61 14.50 12.19
C ALA A 48 7.28 13.78 12.41
N LEU A 49 6.66 13.95 13.59
CA LEU A 49 5.37 13.36 13.91
C LEU A 49 4.27 13.89 12.96
N ALA A 50 4.23 15.21 12.71
CA ALA A 50 3.30 15.78 11.75
C ALA A 50 3.54 15.22 10.34
N GLY A 51 4.79 15.10 9.91
CA GLY A 51 5.17 14.49 8.64
C GLY A 51 4.66 13.06 8.49
N THR A 52 4.89 12.22 9.49
CA THR A 52 4.42 10.81 9.48
C THR A 52 2.90 10.73 9.46
N ILE A 53 2.19 11.52 10.29
CA ILE A 53 0.72 11.50 10.36
C ILE A 53 0.13 11.94 9.01
N ILE A 54 0.56 13.08 8.48
CA ILE A 54 0.01 13.63 7.24
C ILE A 54 0.30 12.68 6.07
N ALA A 55 1.52 12.17 5.94
CA ALA A 55 1.84 11.21 4.88
C ALA A 55 1.01 9.92 4.98
N THR A 56 0.77 9.42 6.19
CA THR A 56 -0.09 8.23 6.42
C THR A 56 -1.55 8.49 6.04
N LEU A 57 -2.07 9.69 6.32
CA LEU A 57 -3.41 10.10 5.89
C LEU A 57 -3.48 10.26 4.36
N CYS A 58 -2.47 10.86 3.74
CA CYS A 58 -2.37 10.96 2.28
C CYS A 58 -2.32 9.59 1.62
N PHE A 59 -1.58 8.62 2.19
CA PHE A 59 -1.53 7.24 1.73
C PHE A 59 -2.92 6.61 1.68
N GLY A 60 -3.73 6.74 2.74
CA GLY A 60 -5.13 6.30 2.69
C GLY A 60 -5.98 7.09 1.70
N GLY A 61 -5.75 8.40 1.59
CA GLY A 61 -6.51 9.30 0.72
C GLY A 61 -6.36 8.97 -0.77
N VAL A 62 -5.16 8.60 -1.24
CA VAL A 62 -4.96 8.19 -2.64
C VAL A 62 -5.69 6.89 -2.97
N HIS A 63 -6.03 6.09 -1.95
CA HIS A 63 -6.80 4.84 -2.06
C HIS A 63 -8.33 5.04 -2.04
N ARG A 64 -8.83 6.28 -2.13
CA ARG A 64 -10.28 6.58 -2.15
C ARG A 64 -11.09 5.84 -3.21
N TYR A 65 -10.45 5.41 -4.30
CA TYR A 65 -11.09 4.63 -5.36
C TYR A 65 -11.56 3.24 -4.89
N GLN A 66 -11.06 2.75 -3.75
CA GLN A 66 -11.47 1.49 -3.11
C GLN A 66 -12.75 1.64 -2.24
N GLY A 67 -13.32 2.84 -2.17
CA GLY A 67 -14.43 3.18 -1.28
C GLY A 67 -13.98 3.43 0.17
N TRP A 68 -14.88 3.92 1.03
CA TRP A 68 -14.53 4.36 2.39
C TRP A 68 -13.92 3.26 3.26
N ARG A 69 -14.39 2.00 3.12
CA ARG A 69 -13.81 0.85 3.82
C ARG A 69 -12.38 0.57 3.39
N GLY A 70 -12.11 0.73 2.09
CA GLY A 70 -10.76 0.62 1.53
C GLY A 70 -9.84 1.68 2.11
N VAL A 71 -10.27 2.95 2.14
CA VAL A 71 -9.51 4.06 2.77
C VAL A 71 -9.17 3.76 4.22
N VAL A 72 -10.14 3.33 5.03
CA VAL A 72 -9.88 3.01 6.45
C VAL A 72 -8.89 1.86 6.56
N ALA A 73 -9.07 0.78 5.78
CA ALA A 73 -8.17 -0.36 5.80
C ALA A 73 -6.75 0.02 5.37
N THR A 74 -6.59 0.79 4.30
CA THR A 74 -5.26 1.21 3.80
C THR A 74 -4.61 2.22 4.74
N THR A 75 -5.35 3.14 5.36
CA THR A 75 -4.80 4.00 6.42
C THR A 75 -4.30 3.18 7.60
N LEU A 76 -5.04 2.17 8.07
CA LEU A 76 -4.62 1.31 9.18
C LEU A 76 -3.38 0.48 8.83
N SER A 77 -3.33 -0.12 7.63
CA SER A 77 -2.11 -0.75 7.11
C SER A 77 -0.97 0.26 7.07
N GLY A 78 -1.26 1.49 6.67
CA GLY A 78 -0.28 2.55 6.57
C GLY A 78 0.30 2.96 7.93
N VAL A 79 -0.54 3.01 8.98
CA VAL A 79 -0.09 3.21 10.37
C VAL A 79 0.82 2.07 10.80
N ALA A 80 0.42 0.82 10.53
CA ALA A 80 1.22 -0.36 10.89
C ALA A 80 2.59 -0.37 10.21
N LEU A 81 2.66 -0.03 8.91
CA LEU A 81 3.91 0.06 8.17
C LEU A 81 4.78 1.22 8.66
N SER A 82 4.20 2.38 9.00
CA SER A 82 4.93 3.50 9.61
C SER A 82 5.49 3.13 10.99
N MET A 83 4.74 2.38 11.81
CA MET A 83 5.24 1.84 13.09
C MET A 83 6.35 0.83 12.87
N LEU A 84 6.20 -0.09 11.91
CA LEU A 84 7.22 -1.08 11.55
C LEU A 84 8.52 -0.39 11.12
N TYR A 85 8.43 0.64 10.27
CA TYR A 85 9.58 1.41 9.86
C TYR A 85 10.23 2.11 11.07
N GLY A 86 9.45 2.80 11.91
CA GLY A 86 9.99 3.49 13.09
C GLY A 86 10.63 2.56 14.13
N LEU A 87 10.12 1.34 14.29
CA LEU A 87 10.67 0.34 15.22
C LEU A 87 11.93 -0.34 14.68
N THR A 88 12.00 -0.57 13.37
CA THR A 88 13.11 -1.30 12.74
C THR A 88 14.20 -0.41 12.16
N ASN A 89 13.91 0.89 11.95
CA ASN A 89 14.72 1.81 11.16
C ASN A 89 15.06 1.28 9.76
N SER A 90 14.25 0.38 9.20
CA SER A 90 14.48 -0.27 7.92
C SER A 90 13.27 -0.13 7.01
N VAL A 91 13.40 0.72 5.98
CA VAL A 91 12.36 0.87 4.94
C VAL A 91 12.17 -0.43 4.15
N TRP A 92 13.22 -1.25 4.03
CA TRP A 92 13.15 -2.54 3.35
C TRP A 92 12.19 -3.52 4.02
N MET A 93 12.05 -3.42 5.35
CA MET A 93 11.07 -4.24 6.08
C MET A 93 9.64 -3.79 5.75
N ALA A 94 9.38 -2.48 5.70
CA ALA A 94 8.09 -1.94 5.28
C ALA A 94 7.76 -2.32 3.83
N ILE A 95 8.73 -2.23 2.91
CA ILE A 95 8.59 -2.64 1.51
C ILE A 95 8.20 -4.13 1.43
N ALA A 96 8.95 -5.01 2.11
CA ALA A 96 8.67 -6.44 2.07
C ALA A 96 7.25 -6.78 2.59
N PHE A 97 6.84 -6.17 3.70
CA PHE A 97 5.50 -6.38 4.25
C PHE A 97 4.40 -5.79 3.37
N HIS A 98 4.61 -4.63 2.76
CA HIS A 98 3.65 -4.04 1.84
C HIS A 98 3.46 -4.92 0.60
N ILE A 99 4.55 -5.38 -0.02
CA ILE A 99 4.49 -6.33 -1.14
C ILE A 99 3.72 -7.60 -0.75
N ALA A 100 3.96 -8.13 0.45
CA ALA A 100 3.25 -9.31 0.95
C ALA A 100 1.74 -9.05 1.16
N ILE A 101 1.36 -7.88 1.66
CA ILE A 101 -0.03 -7.45 1.80
C ILE A 101 -0.72 -7.39 0.44
N ASP A 102 -0.06 -6.79 -0.56
CA ASP A 102 -0.60 -6.64 -1.91
C ASP A 102 -0.72 -7.97 -2.64
N ILE A 103 0.30 -8.83 -2.56
CA ILE A 103 0.24 -10.20 -3.10
C ILE A 103 -0.91 -10.95 -2.42
N ASN A 104 -1.11 -10.83 -1.11
CA ASN A 104 -2.25 -11.46 -0.46
C ASN A 104 -3.59 -10.93 -1.00
N ALA A 105 -3.70 -9.62 -1.22
CA ALA A 105 -4.92 -8.98 -1.71
C ALA A 105 -5.24 -9.29 -3.18
N LEU A 106 -4.23 -9.30 -4.05
CA LEU A 106 -4.36 -9.43 -5.50
C LEU A 106 -4.21 -10.87 -6.00
N VAL A 107 -3.49 -11.72 -5.28
CA VAL A 107 -3.13 -13.09 -5.72
C VAL A 107 -3.76 -14.14 -4.81
N VAL A 108 -3.38 -14.18 -3.53
CA VAL A 108 -3.73 -15.30 -2.64
C VAL A 108 -5.24 -15.37 -2.35
N ARG A 109 -5.86 -14.25 -1.96
CA ARG A 109 -7.29 -14.21 -1.62
C ARG A 109 -8.20 -14.45 -2.84
N PRO A 110 -7.95 -13.86 -4.03
CA PRO A 110 -8.70 -14.19 -5.24
C PRO A 110 -8.57 -15.67 -5.62
N MET A 111 -7.36 -16.23 -5.58
CA MET A 111 -7.12 -17.65 -5.85
C MET A 111 -7.91 -18.56 -4.90
N ALA A 112 -7.87 -18.28 -3.59
CA ALA A 112 -8.59 -19.06 -2.58
C ALA A 112 -10.12 -18.98 -2.73
N ARG A 113 -10.64 -17.90 -3.32
CA ARG A 113 -12.08 -17.73 -3.62
C ARG A 113 -12.48 -18.37 -4.96
N GLY A 114 -11.56 -19.03 -5.65
CA GLY A 114 -11.81 -19.62 -6.95
C GLY A 114 -12.03 -18.59 -8.06
N ALA A 115 -11.52 -17.36 -7.89
CA ALA A 115 -11.62 -16.32 -8.92
C ALA A 115 -10.90 -16.75 -10.21
N TRP A 116 -9.89 -17.62 -10.10
CA TRP A 116 -9.07 -18.06 -11.23
C TRP A 116 -9.54 -19.40 -11.77
N ARG A 117 -10.79 -19.44 -12.24
CA ARG A 117 -11.25 -20.53 -13.10
C ARG A 117 -10.77 -20.24 -14.53
N ALA A 118 -10.26 -21.28 -15.18
CA ALA A 118 -9.83 -21.24 -16.58
C ALA A 118 -11.00 -20.90 -17.50
#